data_AF-A0A9D1ZR94-F1
#
_entry.id   AF-A0A9D1ZR94-F1
#
_cell.length_a   1.000
_cell.length_b   1.000
_cell.length_c   1.000
_cell.angle_alpha   90.00
_cell.angle_beta   90.00
_cell.angle_gamma   90.00
#
_symmetry.space_group_name_H-M   'P 1'
#
loop_
_entity.id
_entity.type
_entity.pdbx_description
1 polymer ?
#
loop_
_entity_poly.entity_id
_entity_poly.type
_entity_poly.pdbx_seq_one_letter_code
_entity_poly.pdbx_strand_id
1 'polypeptide(L)'
;MDRTKDRIIFYWKAIDLVLAAITVAAIIWLPSVALIDTNLYPIAVTVAAASLTISIFVCTMNYTGDSEGIKMLVREHGTVFRGRWAHIFISTLIALGLPIVAMVIDEFCSTAGNALGLFSIVLSLLQASRAIRLLLLLVEAKDTADEIQQIRQHMQDVSSKL
;
A
#
# COMPACT_ATOMS: atom_id res chain seq x y z
N MET A 1 3.26 26.34 -1.61
CA MET A 1 3.02 24.97 -2.10
C MET A 1 4.37 24.28 -2.20
N ASP A 2 4.58 23.29 -1.34
CA ASP A 2 5.91 22.80 -0.97
C ASP A 2 6.44 21.79 -2.00
N ARG A 3 7.32 22.24 -2.91
CA ARG A 3 7.81 21.48 -4.09
C ARG A 3 8.46 20.14 -3.73
N THR A 4 8.85 19.95 -2.46
CA THR A 4 9.51 18.76 -1.95
C THR A 4 8.52 17.60 -1.77
N LYS A 5 7.30 17.87 -1.30
CA LYS A 5 6.25 16.85 -1.13
C LYS A 5 5.76 16.30 -2.48
N ASP A 6 5.66 17.17 -3.49
CA ASP A 6 5.26 16.77 -4.85
C ASP A 6 6.30 15.88 -5.52
N ARG A 7 7.60 16.15 -5.30
CA ARG A 7 8.69 15.30 -5.81
C ARG A 7 8.67 13.91 -5.20
N ILE A 8 8.49 13.81 -3.88
CA ILE A 8 8.42 12.50 -3.20
C ILE A 8 7.25 11.68 -3.76
N ILE A 9 6.05 12.27 -3.85
CA ILE A 9 4.87 11.60 -4.43
C ILE A 9 5.13 11.19 -5.90
N PHE A 10 5.81 12.04 -6.68
CA PHE A 10 6.18 11.73 -8.06
C PHE A 10 7.15 10.57 -8.18
N TYR A 11 8.24 10.54 -7.40
CA TYR A 11 9.19 9.43 -7.39
C TYR A 11 8.53 8.10 -7.00
N TRP A 12 7.59 8.13 -6.05
CA TRP A 12 6.86 6.92 -5.65
C TRP A 12 5.88 6.43 -6.71
N LYS A 13 5.15 7.34 -7.37
CA LYS A 13 4.33 6.98 -8.54
C LYS A 13 5.18 6.42 -9.68
N ALA A 14 6.38 6.97 -9.88
CA ALA A 14 7.33 6.46 -10.88
C ALA A 14 7.83 5.05 -10.51
N ILE A 15 8.13 4.77 -9.24
CA ILE A 15 8.50 3.41 -8.80
C ILE A 15 7.35 2.42 -9.02
N ASP A 16 6.12 2.79 -8.66
CA ASP A 16 4.96 1.92 -8.88
C ASP A 16 4.70 1.70 -10.37
N LEU A 17 4.91 2.74 -11.21
CA LEU A 17 4.81 2.65 -12.67
C LEU A 17 5.92 1.78 -13.26
N VAL A 18 7.16 1.89 -12.77
CA VAL A 18 8.30 1.08 -13.19
C VAL A 18 8.08 -0.38 -12.78
N LEU A 19 7.61 -0.64 -11.56
CA LEU A 19 7.25 -2.00 -11.13
C LEU A 19 6.12 -2.59 -11.97
N ALA A 20 5.07 -1.81 -12.26
CA ALA A 20 4.02 -2.23 -13.17
C ALA A 20 4.55 -2.50 -14.59
N ALA A 21 5.42 -1.63 -15.12
CA ALA A 21 6.01 -1.79 -16.45
C ALA A 21 6.95 -2.99 -16.54
N ILE A 22 7.78 -3.23 -15.52
CA ILE A 22 8.64 -4.41 -15.41
C ILE A 22 7.79 -5.69 -15.33
N THR A 23 6.66 -5.64 -14.62
CA THR A 23 5.76 -6.78 -14.49
C THR A 23 5.06 -7.09 -15.81
N VAL A 24 4.54 -6.07 -16.49
CA VAL A 24 3.95 -6.21 -17.83
C VAL A 24 5.01 -6.71 -18.82
N ALA A 25 6.22 -6.16 -18.77
CA ALA A 25 7.33 -6.62 -19.62
C ALA A 25 7.71 -8.08 -19.32
N ALA A 26 7.80 -8.47 -18.05
CA ALA A 26 8.11 -9.83 -17.63
C ALA A 26 7.01 -10.81 -18.07
N ILE A 27 5.74 -10.42 -17.94
CA ILE A 27 4.57 -11.20 -18.40
C ILE A 27 4.61 -11.38 -19.92
N ILE A 28 4.91 -10.32 -20.68
CA ILE A 28 5.02 -10.38 -22.16
C ILE A 28 6.23 -11.21 -22.59
N TRP A 29 7.32 -11.22 -21.81
CA TRP A 29 8.54 -11.99 -22.06
C TRP A 29 8.54 -13.40 -21.46
N LEU A 30 7.41 -13.84 -20.88
CA LEU A 30 7.20 -15.19 -20.36
C LEU A 30 6.65 -16.24 -21.36
N PRO A 31 6.72 -16.12 -22.72
CA PRO A 31 6.15 -17.13 -23.60
C PRO A 31 7.00 -18.42 -23.68
N SER A 32 8.10 -18.54 -22.90
CA SER A 32 8.96 -19.74 -22.87
C SER A 32 8.87 -20.57 -21.58
N VAL A 33 8.16 -20.12 -20.54
CA VAL A 33 7.99 -20.91 -19.29
C VAL A 33 6.61 -21.57 -19.29
N ALA A 34 6.44 -22.55 -20.17
CA ALA A 34 5.23 -23.38 -20.27
C ALA A 34 5.04 -24.35 -19.07
N LEU A 35 5.56 -24.02 -17.89
CA LEU A 35 5.62 -24.89 -16.72
C LEU A 35 5.40 -24.12 -15.41
N ILE A 36 4.51 -23.13 -15.42
CA ILE A 36 3.99 -22.64 -14.14
C ILE A 36 2.84 -23.56 -13.74
N ASP A 37 3.16 -24.41 -12.77
CA ASP A 37 2.31 -25.46 -12.21
C ASP A 37 1.03 -24.87 -11.60
N THR A 38 -0.06 -25.65 -11.59
CA THR A 38 -1.38 -25.35 -11.00
C THR A 38 -1.32 -24.79 -9.57
N ASN A 39 -0.20 -24.98 -8.88
CA ASN A 39 0.14 -24.40 -7.58
C ASN A 39 0.26 -22.85 -7.57
N LEU A 40 0.34 -22.17 -8.72
CA LEU A 40 0.41 -20.70 -8.78
C LEU A 40 -0.83 -20.02 -8.19
N TYR A 41 -2.03 -20.51 -8.51
CA TYR A 41 -3.28 -19.84 -8.11
C TYR A 41 -3.50 -19.85 -6.58
N PRO A 42 -3.32 -20.98 -5.88
CA PRO A 42 -3.32 -21.00 -4.41
C PRO A 42 -2.29 -20.04 -3.80
N ILE A 43 -1.08 -19.95 -4.36
CA ILE A 43 -0.05 -19.01 -3.91
C ILE A 43 -0.53 -17.56 -4.11
N ALA A 44 -1.09 -17.23 -5.28
CA ALA A 44 -1.60 -15.89 -5.58
C ALA A 44 -2.72 -15.47 -4.62
N VAL A 45 -3.67 -16.37 -4.35
CA VAL A 45 -4.73 -16.14 -3.35
C VAL A 45 -4.15 -15.91 -1.97
N THR A 46 -3.17 -16.73 -1.55
CA THR A 46 -2.53 -16.62 -0.23
C THR A 46 -1.80 -15.28 -0.07
N VAL A 47 -1.04 -14.86 -1.09
CA VAL A 47 -0.33 -13.57 -1.08
C VAL A 47 -1.31 -12.39 -1.06
N ALA A 48 -2.40 -12.47 -1.83
CA ALA A 48 -3.45 -11.45 -1.83
C ALA A 48 -4.15 -11.35 -0.46
N ALA A 49 -4.48 -12.49 0.16
CA ALA A 49 -5.07 -12.54 1.49
C ALA A 49 -4.13 -11.99 2.57
N ALA A 50 -2.84 -12.34 2.52
CA ALA A 50 -1.82 -11.80 3.41
C ALA A 50 -1.67 -10.28 3.24
N SER A 51 -1.63 -9.79 2.00
CA SER A 51 -1.60 -8.36 1.69
C SER A 51 -2.82 -7.60 2.24
N LEU A 52 -4.00 -8.19 2.11
CA LEU A 52 -5.23 -7.63 2.69
C LEU A 52 -5.13 -7.56 4.21
N THR A 53 -4.66 -8.63 4.84
CA THR A 53 -4.51 -8.72 6.30
C THR A 53 -3.53 -7.66 6.82
N ILE A 54 -2.38 -7.51 6.16
CA ILE A 54 -1.40 -6.45 6.48
C ILE A 54 -2.06 -5.08 6.33
N SER A 55 -2.79 -4.85 5.23
CA SER A 55 -3.45 -3.56 4.98
C SER A 55 -4.50 -3.24 6.05
N ILE A 56 -5.30 -4.23 6.46
CA ILE A 56 -6.27 -4.10 7.56
C ILE A 56 -5.54 -3.79 8.87
N PHE A 57 -4.53 -4.59 9.23
CA PHE A 57 -3.78 -4.43 10.47
C PHE A 57 -3.17 -3.03 10.57
N VAL A 58 -2.48 -2.59 9.53
CA VAL A 58 -1.86 -1.28 9.47
C VAL A 58 -2.90 -0.16 9.53
N CYS A 59 -4.00 -0.28 8.78
CA CYS A 59 -5.09 0.69 8.83
C CYS A 59 -5.64 0.80 10.26
N THR A 60 -5.95 -0.34 10.90
CA THR A 60 -6.45 -0.37 12.27
C THR A 60 -5.49 0.32 13.24
N MET A 61 -4.20 -0.04 13.24
CA MET A 61 -3.21 0.61 14.11
C MET A 61 -3.18 2.14 13.96
N ASN A 62 -3.35 2.65 12.75
CA ASN A 62 -3.35 4.08 12.48
C ASN A 62 -4.61 4.80 12.99
N TYR A 63 -5.75 4.11 13.12
CA TYR A 63 -7.00 4.71 13.59
C TYR A 63 -7.30 4.41 15.07
N THR A 64 -6.74 3.35 15.63
CA THR A 64 -6.90 2.99 17.05
C THR A 64 -5.74 3.46 17.92
N GLY A 65 -4.69 4.06 17.34
CA GLY A 65 -3.56 4.61 18.08
C GLY A 65 -3.98 5.75 19.01
N ASP A 66 -3.57 5.69 20.29
CA ASP A 66 -4.01 6.66 21.31
C ASP A 66 -3.22 7.99 21.31
N SER A 67 -2.22 8.13 20.45
CA SER A 67 -1.41 9.35 20.42
C SER A 67 -2.19 10.55 19.87
N GLU A 68 -2.18 11.66 20.61
CA GLU A 68 -2.76 12.95 20.20
C GLU A 68 -2.25 13.42 18.82
N GLY A 69 -0.96 13.23 18.52
CA GLY A 69 -0.40 13.55 17.20
C GLY A 69 -1.12 12.84 16.05
N ILE A 70 -1.45 11.55 16.19
CA ILE A 70 -2.23 10.80 15.19
C ILE A 70 -3.67 11.31 15.12
N LYS A 71 -4.31 11.60 16.27
CA LYS A 71 -5.67 12.14 16.30
C LYS A 71 -5.77 13.49 15.59
N MET A 72 -4.79 14.37 15.80
CA MET A 72 -4.67 15.64 15.06
C MET A 72 -4.44 15.40 13.57
N LEU A 73 -3.51 14.52 13.19
CA LEU A 73 -3.21 14.22 11.79
C LEU A 73 -4.42 13.67 11.04
N VAL A 74 -5.18 12.78 11.69
CA VAL A 74 -6.45 12.24 11.16
C VAL A 74 -7.52 13.33 11.09
N ARG A 75 -7.55 14.27 12.01
CA ARG A 75 -8.53 15.38 11.98
C ARG A 75 -8.25 16.36 10.85
N GLU A 76 -6.99 16.70 10.61
CA GLU A 76 -6.60 17.68 9.58
C GLU A 76 -6.52 17.07 8.16
N HIS A 77 -6.11 15.80 8.04
CA HIS A 77 -5.87 15.15 6.75
C HIS A 77 -6.67 13.86 6.55
N GLY A 78 -7.67 13.58 7.39
CA GLY A 78 -8.41 12.33 7.39
C GLY A 78 -9.10 11.96 6.08
N THR A 79 -9.57 12.95 5.31
CA THR A 79 -10.16 12.71 3.98
C THR A 79 -9.13 12.16 2.99
N VAL A 80 -7.91 12.67 3.02
CA VAL A 80 -6.79 12.20 2.17
C VAL A 80 -6.38 10.78 2.58
N PHE A 81 -6.24 10.53 3.88
CA PHE A 81 -5.91 9.20 4.40
C PHE A 81 -7.00 8.18 4.07
N ARG A 82 -8.27 8.53 4.26
CA ARG A 82 -9.41 7.66 3.92
C ARG A 82 -9.42 7.33 2.43
N GLY A 83 -9.15 8.30 1.55
CA GLY A 83 -9.03 8.07 0.11
C GLY A 83 -7.91 7.11 -0.26
N ARG A 84 -6.73 7.26 0.37
CA ARG A 84 -5.60 6.34 0.16
C ARG A 84 -5.89 4.93 0.66
N TRP A 85 -6.49 4.80 1.84
CA TRP A 85 -6.90 3.51 2.39
C TRP A 85 -7.96 2.84 1.53
N ALA A 86 -8.98 3.57 1.10
CA ALA A 86 -9.99 3.05 0.18
C ALA A 86 -9.36 2.54 -1.12
N HIS A 87 -8.41 3.28 -1.70
CA HIS A 87 -7.69 2.84 -2.89
C HIS A 87 -6.89 1.56 -2.63
N ILE A 88 -6.19 1.44 -1.50
CA ILE A 88 -5.45 0.22 -1.12
C ILE A 88 -6.43 -0.95 -0.99
N PHE A 89 -7.51 -0.81 -0.23
CA PHE A 89 -8.49 -1.88 -0.02
C PHE A 89 -9.16 -2.33 -1.32
N ILE A 90 -9.66 -1.39 -2.12
CA ILE A 90 -10.29 -1.71 -3.41
C ILE A 90 -9.30 -2.43 -4.32
N SER A 91 -8.06 -1.94 -4.40
CA SER A 91 -7.04 -2.58 -5.24
C SER A 91 -6.67 -3.98 -4.74
N THR A 92 -6.61 -4.20 -3.42
CA THR A 92 -6.34 -5.53 -2.85
C THR A 92 -7.51 -6.49 -3.06
N LEU A 93 -8.76 -6.01 -2.97
CA LEU A 93 -9.95 -6.82 -3.29
C LEU A 93 -9.97 -7.23 -4.77
N ILE A 94 -9.62 -6.32 -5.68
CA ILE A 94 -9.43 -6.65 -7.10
C ILE A 94 -8.32 -7.68 -7.25
N ALA A 95 -7.19 -7.49 -6.56
CA ALA A 95 -6.06 -8.42 -6.59
C ALA A 95 -6.44 -9.82 -6.08
N LEU A 96 -7.34 -9.91 -5.09
CA LEU A 96 -7.87 -11.17 -4.57
C LEU A 96 -8.83 -11.87 -5.54
N GLY A 97 -9.57 -11.12 -6.37
CA GLY A 97 -10.45 -11.68 -7.40
C GLY A 97 -9.71 -12.16 -8.64
N LEU A 98 -8.56 -11.55 -8.97
CA LEU A 98 -7.78 -11.88 -10.17
C LEU A 98 -7.35 -13.35 -10.27
N PRO A 99 -6.90 -14.06 -9.21
CA PRO A 99 -6.57 -15.48 -9.28
C PRO A 99 -7.75 -16.36 -9.66
N ILE A 100 -8.97 -16.03 -9.21
CA ILE A 100 -10.19 -16.78 -9.57
C ILE A 100 -10.47 -16.62 -11.07
N VAL A 101 -10.38 -15.38 -11.58
CA VAL A 101 -10.52 -15.10 -13.00
C VAL A 101 -9.41 -15.79 -13.81
N ALA A 102 -8.19 -15.80 -13.28
CA ALA A 102 -7.03 -16.43 -13.90
C ALA A 102 -7.23 -17.94 -14.05
N MET A 103 -7.76 -18.62 -13.03
CA MET A 103 -8.11 -20.05 -13.11
C MET A 103 -9.11 -20.35 -14.22
N VAL A 104 -10.15 -19.52 -14.38
CA VAL A 104 -11.14 -19.70 -15.45
C VAL A 104 -10.52 -19.48 -16.83
N ILE A 105 -9.66 -18.46 -16.97
CA ILE A 105 -8.99 -18.18 -18.25
C ILE A 105 -7.96 -19.27 -18.60
N ASP A 106 -7.31 -19.87 -17.60
CA ASP A 106 -6.32 -20.94 -17.76
C ASP A 106 -6.89 -22.14 -18.52
N GLU A 107 -8.17 -22.46 -18.32
CA GLU A 107 -8.88 -23.53 -19.05
C GLU A 107 -8.92 -23.30 -20.56
N PHE A 108 -8.88 -22.04 -21.01
CA PHE A 108 -8.92 -21.65 -22.43
C PHE A 108 -7.55 -21.29 -22.98
N CYS A 109 -6.72 -20.62 -22.17
CA CYS A 109 -5.40 -20.12 -22.56
C CYS A 109 -4.48 -20.05 -21.35
N SER A 110 -3.69 -21.10 -21.14
CA SER A 110 -2.85 -21.20 -19.94
C SER A 110 -1.79 -20.10 -19.81
N THR A 111 -1.26 -19.61 -20.94
CA THR A 111 -0.34 -18.46 -20.92
C THR A 111 -1.00 -17.21 -20.34
N ALA A 112 -2.25 -16.94 -20.71
CA ALA A 112 -2.99 -15.78 -20.21
C ALA A 112 -3.42 -15.97 -18.73
N GLY A 113 -3.83 -17.18 -18.34
CA GLY A 113 -4.14 -17.52 -16.94
C GLY A 113 -2.93 -17.31 -16.03
N ASN A 114 -1.79 -17.89 -16.38
CA ASN A 114 -0.55 -17.74 -15.61
C ASN A 114 -0.06 -16.28 -15.54
N ALA A 115 -0.13 -15.55 -16.64
CA ALA A 115 0.17 -14.12 -16.69
C ALA A 115 -0.70 -13.32 -15.68
N LEU A 116 -1.99 -13.62 -15.64
CA LEU A 116 -2.93 -12.94 -14.75
C LEU A 116 -2.70 -13.34 -13.27
N GLY A 117 -2.38 -14.60 -13.01
CA GLY A 117 -2.00 -15.08 -11.67
C GLY A 117 -0.75 -14.41 -11.13
N LEU A 118 0.31 -14.31 -11.94
CA LEU A 118 1.53 -13.56 -11.59
C LEU A 118 1.26 -12.07 -11.39
N PHE A 119 0.43 -11.48 -12.25
CA PHE A 119 0.03 -10.08 -12.11
C PHE A 119 -0.69 -9.82 -10.77
N SER A 120 -1.56 -10.73 -10.34
CA SER A 120 -2.22 -10.65 -9.03
C SER A 120 -1.21 -10.67 -7.87
N ILE A 121 -0.21 -11.55 -7.92
CA ILE A 121 0.85 -11.62 -6.88
C ILE A 121 1.56 -10.28 -6.77
N VAL A 122 2.02 -9.73 -7.90
CA VAL A 122 2.73 -8.46 -7.91
C VAL A 122 1.83 -7.34 -7.40
N LEU A 123 0.59 -7.26 -7.90
CA LEU A 123 -0.34 -6.22 -7.48
C LEU A 123 -0.58 -6.29 -5.95
N SER A 124 -0.70 -7.50 -5.40
CA SER A 124 -0.85 -7.73 -3.96
C SER A 124 0.37 -7.27 -3.17
N LEU A 125 1.58 -7.58 -3.63
CA LEU A 125 2.82 -7.12 -3.00
C LEU A 125 2.96 -5.60 -3.05
N LEU A 126 2.57 -4.97 -4.16
CA LEU A 126 2.54 -3.51 -4.29
C LEU A 126 1.57 -2.88 -3.30
N GLN A 127 0.38 -3.45 -3.09
CA GLN A 127 -0.56 -2.91 -2.10
C GLN A 127 -0.03 -3.07 -0.67
N ALA A 128 0.58 -4.21 -0.33
CA ALA A 128 1.22 -4.40 0.97
C ALA A 128 2.34 -3.37 1.20
N SER A 129 3.18 -3.14 0.19
CA SER A 129 4.22 -2.11 0.24
C SER A 129 3.65 -0.71 0.43
N ARG A 130 2.58 -0.36 -0.28
CA ARG A 130 1.88 0.93 -0.11
C ARG A 130 1.30 1.10 1.29
N ALA A 131 0.70 0.05 1.87
CA ALA A 131 0.19 0.08 3.23
C ALA A 131 1.33 0.31 4.25
N ILE A 132 2.43 -0.41 4.13
CA ILE A 132 3.62 -0.25 5.00
C ILE A 132 4.23 1.16 4.84
N ARG A 133 4.35 1.66 3.61
CA ARG A 133 4.86 3.03 3.38
C ARG A 133 3.97 4.08 4.02
N LEU A 134 2.65 3.90 3.94
CA LEU A 134 1.71 4.81 4.58
C LEU A 134 1.85 4.78 6.10
N LEU A 135 2.13 3.61 6.69
CA LEU A 135 2.47 3.50 8.11
C LEU A 135 3.72 4.28 8.47
N LEU A 136 4.82 4.10 7.73
CA LEU A 136 6.08 4.78 8.02
C LEU A 136 5.93 6.31 7.98
N LEU A 137 5.22 6.82 6.96
CA LEU A 137 4.92 8.25 6.86
C LEU A 137 4.05 8.75 8.02
N LEU A 138 3.12 7.92 8.51
CA LEU A 138 2.27 8.27 9.64
C LEU A 138 3.07 8.28 10.96
N VAL A 139 3.99 7.34 11.14
CA VAL A 139 4.89 7.30 12.29
C VAL A 139 5.81 8.52 12.29
N GLU A 140 6.45 8.84 11.17
CA GLU A 140 7.33 10.01 11.05
C GLU A 140 6.56 11.33 11.29
N ALA A 141 5.34 11.43 10.76
CA ALA A 141 4.47 12.59 10.99
C ALA A 141 4.02 12.70 12.46
N LYS A 142 3.79 11.56 13.14
CA LYS A 142 3.49 11.53 14.56
C LYS A 142 4.68 12.04 15.37
N ASP A 143 5.89 11.52 15.13
CA ASP A 143 7.09 11.93 15.87
C ASP A 143 7.33 13.44 15.74
N THR A 144 7.17 13.98 14.52
CA THR A 144 7.27 15.42 14.28
C THR A 144 6.19 16.23 15.01
N ALA A 145 4.95 15.72 15.06
CA ALA A 145 3.85 16.39 15.75
C ALA A 145 4.06 16.41 17.28
N ASP A 146 4.54 15.31 17.84
CA ASP A 146 4.83 15.18 19.27
C ASP A 146 5.98 16.14 19.67
N GLU A 147 7.03 16.28 18.86
CA GLU A 147 8.10 17.27 19.07
C GLU A 147 7.59 18.72 19.07
N ILE A 148 6.74 19.08 18.09
CA ILE A 148 6.14 20.43 18.02
C ILE A 148 5.29 20.71 19.25
N GLN A 149 4.55 19.71 19.73
CA GLN A 149 3.70 19.85 20.91
C GLN A 149 4.52 20.04 22.19
N GLN A 150 5.62 19.30 22.35
CA GLN A 150 6.57 19.49 23.45
C GLN A 150 7.20 20.89 23.44
N ILE A 151 7.60 21.40 22.28
CA ILE A 151 8.14 22.76 22.13
C ILE A 151 7.10 23.81 22.54
N ARG A 152 5.83 23.65 22.11
CA ARG A 152 4.75 24.58 22.50
C ARG A 152 4.50 24.56 24.01
N GLN A 153 4.46 23.38 24.63
CA GLN A 153 4.28 23.25 26.08
C GLN A 153 5.43 23.93 26.82
N HIS A 154 6.67 23.70 26.40
CA HIS A 154 7.84 24.35 27.00
C HIS A 154 7.78 25.87 26.90
N MET A 155 7.39 26.44 25.74
CA MET A 155 7.23 27.89 25.59
C MET A 155 6.11 28.47 26.47
N GLN A 156 5.00 27.76 26.64
CA GLN A 156 3.91 28.18 27.53
C GLN A 156 4.35 28.19 28.99
N ASP A 157 5.09 27.15 29.42
CA ASP A 157 5.65 27.08 30.77
C ASP A 157 6.63 28.22 31.05
N VAL A 158 7.52 28.54 30.09
CA VAL A 158 8.44 29.67 30.21
C VAL A 158 7.69 31.00 30.30
N SER A 159 6.67 31.20 29.46
CA SER A 159 5.84 32.41 29.48
C SER A 159 5.05 32.58 30.77
N SER A 160 4.63 31.50 31.42
CA SER A 160 3.87 31.55 32.68
C SER A 160 4.72 31.90 33.91
N LYS A 161 6.06 31.82 33.77
CA LYS A 161 7.03 32.11 34.83
C LYS A 161 7.62 33.52 34.75
N LEU A 162 7.32 34.25 33.68
CA LEU A 162 7.68 35.66 33.47
C LEU A 162 6.52 36.56 33.92
#